data_AF-A0A8T4KBZ7-F1
#
_entry.id   AF-A0A8T4KBZ7-F1
#
_cell.length_a   1.000
_cell.length_b   1.000
_cell.length_c   1.000
_cell.angle_alpha   90.00
_cell.angle_beta   90.00
_cell.angle_gamma   90.00
#
_symmetry.space_group_name_H-M   'P 1'
#
loop_
_entity.id
_entity.type
_entity.pdbx_description
1 polymer ?
#
loop_
_entity_poly.entity_id
_entity_poly.type
_entity_poly.pdbx_seq_one_letter_code
_entity_poly.pdbx_strand_id
1 'polypeptide(L)'
;MEIGFIGGFIILGAWIYEAYQGWKKGKVPDIKFILAYVVGLSFLTYYTYQIKDLPLLFLNGAILSMTLIELDLTLRQRHKKKR
;
A
#
# COMPACT_ATOMS: atom_id res chain seq x y z
N MET A 1 -20.99 8.48 -6.58
CA MET A 1 -19.58 8.89 -6.82
C MET A 1 -18.95 9.42 -5.53
N GLU A 2 -19.58 10.39 -4.86
CA GLU A 2 -19.09 11.00 -3.61
C GLU A 2 -18.93 10.00 -2.45
N ILE A 3 -19.88 9.09 -2.26
CA ILE A 3 -19.81 8.04 -1.22
C ILE A 3 -18.61 7.10 -1.43
N GLY A 4 -18.26 6.82 -2.69
CA GLY A 4 -17.11 5.98 -3.04
C GLY A 4 -15.78 6.63 -2.64
N PHE A 5 -15.65 7.95 -2.85
CA PHE A 5 -14.48 8.70 -2.39
C PHE A 5 -14.41 8.78 -0.88
N ILE A 6 -15.52 9.02 -0.19
CA ILE A 6 -15.57 9.05 1.28
C ILE A 6 -15.10 7.70 1.85
N GLY A 7 -15.65 6.58 1.34
CA GLY A 7 -15.21 5.25 1.73
C GLY A 7 -13.72 5.02 1.46
N GLY A 8 -13.24 5.45 0.28
CA GLY A 8 -11.82 5.38 -0.06
C GLY A 8 -10.92 6.17 0.88
N PHE A 9 -11.29 7.40 1.24
CA PHE A 9 -10.52 8.22 2.19
C PHE A 9 -10.47 7.60 3.59
N ILE A 10 -11.56 7.00 4.06
CA ILE A 10 -11.59 6.29 5.35
C ILE A 10 -10.62 5.10 5.34
N ILE A 11 -10.64 4.30 4.27
CA ILE A 11 -9.74 3.15 4.10
C ILE A 11 -8.28 3.61 4.03
N LEU A 12 -8.00 4.64 3.22
CA LEU A 12 -6.66 5.21 3.09
C LEU A 12 -6.13 5.73 4.43
N GLY A 13 -6.97 6.46 5.18
CA GLY A 13 -6.63 7.00 6.48
C GLY A 13 -6.32 5.91 7.51
N ALA A 14 -7.12 4.84 7.53
CA ALA A 14 -6.87 3.67 8.38
C ALA A 14 -5.53 3.01 8.03
N TRP A 15 -5.24 2.87 6.73
CA TRP A 15 -3.99 2.27 6.25
C TRP A 15 -2.77 3.11 6.61
N ILE A 16 -2.83 4.44 6.40
CA ILE A 16 -1.78 5.39 6.80
C ILE A 16 -1.50 5.29 8.31
N TYR A 17 -2.55 5.21 9.13
CA TYR A 17 -2.42 5.08 10.57
C TYR A 17 -1.73 3.76 10.96
N GLU A 18 -2.12 2.65 10.33
CA GLU A 18 -1.52 1.33 10.60
C GLU A 18 -0.05 1.28 10.17
N ALA A 19 0.28 1.80 8.98
CA ALA A 19 1.65 1.93 8.49
C ALA A 19 2.52 2.77 9.43
N TYR A 20 2.00 3.93 9.88
CA TYR A 20 2.68 4.79 10.84
C TYR A 20 2.94 4.08 12.18
N GLN A 21 1.94 3.37 12.72
CA GLN A 21 2.08 2.60 13.96
C GLN A 21 3.07 1.43 13.81
N GLY A 22 3.09 0.77 12.64
CA GLY A 22 4.06 -0.26 12.31
C GLY A 22 5.48 0.28 12.33
N TRP A 23 5.69 1.42 11.66
CA TRP A 23 6.99 2.10 11.64
C TRP A 23 7.44 2.56 13.02
N LYS A 24 6.56 3.20 13.80
CA LYS A 24 6.85 3.64 15.18
C LYS A 24 7.26 2.49 16.10
N LYS A 25 6.69 1.29 15.91
CA LYS A 25 7.02 0.08 16.68
C LYS A 25 8.27 -0.64 16.14
N GLY A 26 8.92 -0.13 15.11
CA GLY A 26 10.07 -0.77 14.47
C GLY A 26 9.72 -2.10 13.79
N LYS A 27 8.43 -2.38 13.54
CA LYS A 27 8.01 -3.59 12.85
C LYS A 27 8.31 -3.43 11.37
N VAL A 28 9.30 -4.17 10.89
CA VAL A 28 9.58 -4.28 9.46
C VAL A 28 8.66 -5.36 8.90
N PRO A 29 7.79 -5.06 7.93
CA PRO A 29 6.92 -6.07 7.35
C PRO A 29 7.75 -7.15 6.65
N ASP A 30 7.25 -8.40 6.62
CA ASP A 30 7.93 -9.47 5.89
C ASP A 30 7.98 -9.10 4.39
N ILE A 31 9.19 -9.11 3.83
CA ILE A 31 9.40 -8.81 2.41
C ILE A 31 8.57 -9.71 1.49
N LYS A 32 8.35 -10.98 1.88
CA LYS A 32 7.49 -11.90 1.11
C LYS A 32 6.04 -11.41 1.08
N PHE A 33 5.56 -10.90 2.22
CA PHE A 33 4.24 -10.31 2.33
C PHE A 33 4.13 -9.04 1.50
N ILE A 34 5.09 -8.12 1.60
CA ILE A 34 5.09 -6.87 0.82
C ILE A 34 5.06 -7.18 -0.69
N LEU A 35 5.88 -8.13 -1.16
CA LEU A 35 5.91 -8.51 -2.58
C LEU A 35 4.57 -9.11 -3.04
N ALA A 36 3.98 -10.02 -2.26
CA ALA A 36 2.66 -10.57 -2.56
C ALA A 36 1.59 -9.46 -2.59
N TYR A 37 1.68 -8.50 -1.68
CA TYR A 37 0.76 -7.39 -1.59
C TYR A 37 0.87 -6.45 -2.80
N VAL A 38 2.08 -6.13 -3.25
CA VAL A 38 2.32 -5.35 -4.49
C VAL A 38 1.69 -6.03 -5.70
N VAL A 39 1.84 -7.35 -5.84
CA VAL A 39 1.25 -8.10 -6.96
C VAL A 39 -0.28 -8.06 -6.89
N GLY A 40 -0.85 -8.35 -5.72
CA GLY A 40 -2.30 -8.31 -5.50
C GLY A 40 -2.89 -6.92 -5.78
N LEU A 41 -2.27 -5.86 -5.26
CA LEU A 41 -2.66 -4.48 -5.50
C LEU A 41 -2.54 -4.09 -6.97
N SER A 42 -1.52 -4.60 -7.69
CA SER A 42 -1.36 -4.32 -9.11
C SER A 42 -2.53 -4.90 -9.91
N PHE A 43 -2.92 -6.15 -9.62
CA PHE A 43 -4.11 -6.76 -10.25
C PHE A 43 -5.40 -6.04 -9.85
N LEU A 44 -5.55 -5.67 -8.58
CA LEU A 44 -6.74 -4.96 -8.12
C LEU A 44 -6.86 -3.57 -8.77
N THR A 45 -5.74 -2.84 -8.87
CA THR A 45 -5.67 -1.54 -9.57
C THR A 45 -6.06 -1.70 -11.03
N TYR A 46 -5.50 -2.71 -11.72
CA TYR A 46 -5.85 -3.01 -13.11
C TYR A 46 -7.34 -3.34 -13.28
N TYR A 47 -7.88 -4.19 -12.40
CA TYR A 47 -9.31 -4.51 -12.40
C TYR A 47 -10.18 -3.25 -12.20
N THR A 48 -9.83 -2.39 -11.25
CA THR A 48 -10.57 -1.14 -11.01
C THR A 48 -10.53 -0.18 -12.19
N TYR A 49 -9.40 -0.14 -12.91
CA TYR A 49 -9.28 0.60 -14.15
C TYR A 49 -10.25 0.07 -15.22
N GLN A 50 -10.37 -1.26 -15.38
CA GLN A 50 -11.27 -1.88 -16.35
C GLN A 50 -12.74 -1.55 -16.09
N ILE A 51 -13.18 -1.58 -14.83
CA ILE A 51 -14.56 -1.24 -14.46
C ILE A 51 -14.82 0.28 -14.36
N LYS A 52 -13.79 1.11 -14.62
CA LYS A 52 -13.85 2.58 -14.58
C LYS A 52 -14.28 3.14 -13.20
N ASP A 53 -13.97 2.42 -12.12
CA ASP A 53 -14.24 2.87 -10.75
C ASP A 53 -13.11 3.82 -10.30
N LEU A 54 -13.29 5.11 -10.58
CA LEU A 54 -12.32 6.16 -10.28
C LEU A 54 -11.95 6.25 -8.79
N PRO A 55 -12.90 6.25 -7.83
CA PRO A 55 -12.57 6.23 -6.40
C PRO A 55 -11.67 5.06 -6.00
N LEU A 56 -12.02 3.84 -6.42
CA LEU A 56 -11.27 2.65 -6.06
C LEU A 56 -9.91 2.60 -6.76
N LEU A 57 -9.84 3.08 -8.01
CA LEU A 57 -8.60 3.21 -8.77
C LEU A 57 -7.63 4.16 -8.06
N PHE A 58 -8.11 5.32 -7.59
CA PHE A 58 -7.29 6.27 -6.85
C PHE A 58 -6.80 5.68 -5.53
N LEU A 59 -7.70 5.04 -4.78
CA LEU A 59 -7.37 4.36 -3.51
C LEU A 59 -6.27 3.31 -3.70
N ASN A 60 -6.47 2.38 -4.65
CA ASN A 60 -5.54 1.29 -4.90
C ASN A 60 -4.19 1.81 -5.40
N GLY A 61 -4.20 2.83 -6.27
CA GLY A 61 -2.98 3.47 -6.74
C GLY A 61 -2.17 4.14 -5.61
N ALA A 62 -2.84 4.79 -4.67
CA ALA A 62 -2.21 5.40 -3.52
C ALA A 62 -1.61 4.34 -2.57
N ILE A 63 -2.35 3.28 -2.25
CA ILE A 63 -1.85 2.17 -1.40
C ILE A 63 -0.69 1.45 -2.08
N LEU A 64 -0.76 1.19 -3.39
CA LEU A 64 0.33 0.58 -4.14
C LEU A 64 1.60 1.43 -4.09
N SER A 65 1.48 2.74 -4.27
CA SER A 65 2.61 3.68 -4.19
C SER A 65 3.26 3.66 -2.81
N MET A 66 2.47 3.69 -1.73
CA MET A 66 3.00 3.58 -0.36
C MET A 66 3.67 2.24 -0.10
N THR A 67 3.07 1.14 -0.56
CA THR A 67 3.62 -0.21 -0.41
C THR A 67 4.99 -0.34 -1.13
N LEU A 68 5.14 0.30 -2.30
CA LEU A 68 6.42 0.33 -3.01
C LEU A 68 7.49 1.12 -2.24
N ILE A 69 7.11 2.22 -1.58
CA ILE A 69 8.03 2.97 -0.71
C ILE A 69 8.46 2.12 0.50
N GLU A 70 7.51 1.41 1.13
CA GLU A 70 7.82 0.48 2.23
C GLU A 70 8.75 -0.65 1.80
N LEU A 71 8.55 -1.18 0.58
CA LEU A 71 9.43 -2.18 -0.01
C LEU A 71 10.85 -1.65 -0.20
N ASP A 72 11.02 -0.45 -0.78
CA ASP A 72 12.33 0.18 -0.97
C ASP A 72 13.04 0.41 0.38
N LEU A 73 12.33 0.94 1.38
CA LEU A 73 12.88 1.14 2.72
C LEU A 73 13.31 -0.19 3.36
N THR A 74 12.49 -1.23 3.24
CA THR A 74 12.77 -2.57 3.76
C THR A 74 14.00 -3.19 3.09
N LEU A 75 14.12 -3.06 1.77
CA LEU A 75 15.27 -3.53 0.99
C LEU A 75 16.56 -2.81 1.41
N ARG A 76 16.52 -1.47 1.57
CA ARG A 76 17.66 -0.68 2.03
C ARG A 76 18.10 -1.06 3.45
N GLN A 77 17.16 -1.29 4.37
CA GLN A 77 17.47 -1.73 5.73
C GLN A 77 18.12 -3.12 5.75
N ARG A 78 17.59 -4.08 4.97
CA ARG A 78 18.20 -5.42 4.84
C ARG A 78 19.60 -5.36 4.25
N HIS A 79 19.84 -4.51 3.25
CA HIS A 79 21.16 -4.34 2.65
C HIS A 79 22.16 -3.75 3.65
N LYS A 80 21.74 -2.77 4.46
CA LYS A 80 22.58 -2.22 5.55
C LYS A 80 22.92 -3.24 6.63
N LYS A 81 21.99 -4.13 6.99
CA LYS A 81 22.22 -5.17 8.01
C LYS A 81 23.10 -6.34 7.54
N LYS A 82 23.27 -6.51 6.22
CA LYS A 82 24.14 -7.53 5.62
C LYS A 82 25.61 -7.11 5.46
N ARG A 83 25.90 -5.80 5.58
CA ARG A 83 27.25 -5.25 5.66
C ARG A 83 27.67 -5.16 7.12
#